data_AF-A0A9D9EBZ0-F1
#
_entry.id   AF-A0A9D9EBZ0-F1
#
_cell.length_a   1.000
_cell.length_b   1.000
_cell.length_c   1.000
_cell.angle_alpha   90.00
_cell.angle_beta   90.00
_cell.angle_gamma   90.00
#
_symmetry.space_group_name_H-M   'P 1'
#
loop_
_entity.id
_entity.type
_entity.pdbx_description
1 polymer ?
#
loop_
_entity_poly.entity_id
_entity_poly.type
_entity_poly.pdbx_seq_one_letter_code
_entity_poly.pdbx_strand_id
1 'polypeptide(L)' 'MALINCKECGQQISDSASVCPHCGAPVVKDVYCPAC' A
#
# COMPACT_ATOMS: atom_id res chain seq x y z
N MET A 1 -0.10 -12.22 -4.59
CA MET A 1 0.67 -11.13 -3.95
C MET A 1 1.28 -10.33 -5.09
N ALA A 2 0.69 -9.18 -5.38
CA ALA A 2 1.25 -8.22 -6.30
C ALA A 2 2.16 -7.28 -5.52
N LEU A 3 3.29 -6.89 -6.11
CA LEU A 3 4.11 -5.82 -5.57
C LEU A 3 3.55 -4.50 -6.13
N ILE A 4 3.18 -3.57 -5.26
CA ILE A 4 2.74 -2.22 -5.62
C ILE A 4 3.89 -1.24 -5.37
N ASN A 5 3.96 -0.16 -6.15
CA ASN A 5 4.91 0.91 -5.86
C ASN A 5 4.35 1.84 -4.79
N CYS A 6 5.15 2.06 -3.75
CA CYS A 6 4.87 3.07 -2.75
C CYS A 6 4.83 4.45 -3.43
N LYS A 7 3.72 5.18 -3.27
CA LYS A 7 3.56 6.51 -3.88
C LYS A 7 4.45 7.59 -3.26
N GLU A 8 4.99 7.33 -2.08
CA GLU A 8 5.88 8.27 -1.37
C GLU A 8 7.34 8.10 -1.77
N CYS A 9 7.88 6.88 -1.69
CA CYS A 9 9.31 6.63 -1.96
C CYS A 9 9.59 5.95 -3.30
N GLY A 10 8.57 5.50 -4.04
CA GLY A 10 8.71 4.79 -5.31
C GLY A 10 9.16 3.34 -5.21
N GLN A 11 9.56 2.87 -4.02
CA GLN A 11 9.97 1.48 -3.78
C GLN A 11 8.81 0.51 -3.97
N GLN A 12 9.11 -0.71 -4.42
CA GLN A 12 8.14 -1.78 -4.50
C GLN A 12 7.88 -2.37 -3.12
N ILE A 13 6.61 -2.47 -2.75
CA ILE A 13 6.13 -3.02 -1.49
C ILE A 13 5.03 -4.04 -1.76
N SER A 14 4.74 -4.89 -0.78
CA SER A 14 3.67 -5.87 -0.91
C SER A 14 2.30 -5.19 -0.95
N ASP A 15 1.40 -5.60 -1.86
CA ASP A 15 -0.01 -5.15 -1.85
C ASP A 15 -0.70 -5.46 -0.51
N SER A 16 -0.16 -6.44 0.22
CA SER A 16 -0.61 -6.84 1.55
C SER A 16 -0.09 -5.92 2.67
N ALA A 17 0.93 -5.10 2.46
CA ALA A 17 1.53 -4.26 3.49
C ALA A 17 0.58 -3.14 3.95
N SER A 18 0.51 -2.89 5.26
CA SER A 18 -0.22 -1.75 5.84
C SER A 18 0.62 -0.48 5.91
N VAL A 19 1.94 -0.63 5.92
CA VAL A 19 2.93 0.46 5.94
C VAL A 19 4.10 0.09 5.04
N CYS A 20 4.71 1.10 4.42
CA CYS A 20 5.90 0.91 3.60
C CYS A 20 7.12 0.65 4.51
N PRO A 21 7.81 -0.49 4.39
CA PRO A 21 8.99 -0.79 5.23
C PRO A 21 10.21 0.07 4.89
N HIS A 22 10.20 0.78 3.76
CA HIS A 22 11.33 1.61 3.33
C HIS A 22 11.27 3.04 3.85
N CYS A 23 10.07 3.64 3.86
CA CYS A 23 9.89 5.04 4.29
C CYS A 23 8.98 5.22 5.49
N GLY A 24 8.22 4.19 5.90
CA GLY A 24 7.26 4.25 6.99
C GLY A 24 5.88 4.81 6.60
N ALA A 25 5.66 5.19 5.34
CA ALA A 25 4.39 5.75 4.89
C ALA A 25 3.24 4.73 4.99
N PRO A 26 2.03 5.14 5.43
CA PRO A 26 0.88 4.26 5.50
C PRO A 26 0.41 3.88 4.09
N VAL A 27 0.14 2.59 3.89
CA VAL A 27 -0.36 2.05 2.63
C VAL A 27 -1.87 2.00 2.76
N VAL A 28 -2.52 3.09 2.36
CA VAL A 28 -3.99 3.16 2.31
C VAL A 28 -4.46 2.20 1.23
N LYS A 29 -5.02 1.06 1.65
CA LYS A 29 -5.84 0.25 0.76
C LYS A 29 -7.21 0.85 0.88
N ASP A 30 -7.64 1.56 -0.15
CA ASP A 30 -9.03 1.97 -0.29
C ASP A 30 -9.88 0.70 -0.19
N VAL A 31 -10.36 0.42 1.02
CA VAL A 31 -11.42 -0.54 1.25
C VAL A 31 -12.66 0.14 0.69
N TYR A 32 -12.82 0.05 -0.64
CA TYR A 32 -14.07 0.39 -1.27
C TYR A 32 -15.07 -0.63 -0.72
N CYS A 33 -15.98 -0.17 0.14
CA CYS A 33 -17.12 -0.95 0.56
C CYS A 33 -18.06 -1.01 -0.65
N PRO A 34 -18.25 -2.16 -1.32
CA PRO A 34 -19.14 -2.25 -2.47
C PRO A 34 -20.62 -2.12 -2.12
N ALA A 35 -20.95 -2.02 -0.84
CA ALA A 35 -22.27 -2.31 -0.28
C ALA A 35 -22.77 -1.24 0.71
N CYS A 36 -22.25 -0.01 0.67
CA CYS A 36 -22.91 1.16 1.26
C CYS A 36 -23.41 2.10 0.17
#